data_AF-A0A511TG03-F1
#
_entry.id   AF-A0A511TG03-F1
#
_cell.length_a   1.000
_cell.length_b   1.000
_cell.length_c   1.000
_cell.angle_alpha   90.00
_cell.angle_beta   90.00
_cell.angle_gamma   90.00
#
_symmetry.space_group_name_H-M   'P 1'
#
loop_
_entity.id
_entity.type
_entity.pdbx_description
1 polymer ?
#
loop_
_entity_poly.entity_id
_entity_poly.type
_entity_poly.pdbx_seq_one_letter_code
_entity_poly.pdbx_strand_id
1 'polypeptide(L)'
;MRGLFKWAGCAAMLVACGGPETDEALEAGEDPGTRLASVTLPEGQSISFHEVPDYGIVTVVKGPRGTPMPDAAAFDGMPITEVYRKLSGGQEPPAKLVEAASRAPSMLHLTPTREALAPEGPARSSADVGPGVVSQQALPDTAWWSANFCQGLNQEYDAIWCPTNVYSWAHSGWGPVQKYYQACATTGEATGTLWLEKWASGAWQRLQTASLPKWWWTCTWAVGAAQYRSGVDATANALFMERYRYAIPNIVANLSDFPSDRSYTGFSDNLQGLTHDAHYWYQTRNATNFWKDESTEGLIAWWPMSGLNNNPGGTYRMPSPWYNAGFRHYGDLVHVNGYLYIAMDGPGRSGAVGVFNTSMQYIGYASLPQWEGGVAFIAHNPRDGLFYAVTNHPGYTVLRGYQITLSGTTVSITHKRTLSFSSNIPQGTWIQGGKISARGNLYVSVGGGGQTSGIYMVDVVNGYVQGYYYVPYGSTDEFEGLDLWDLDADQRMGARGQIHMQKINIDLPGFDDDYWLGHYRVDDPSRL
;
A
#
# COMPACT_ATOMS: atom_id res chain seq x y z
N MET A 1 -13.46 -4.51 77.32
CA MET A 1 -14.34 -5.70 77.27
C MET A 1 -15.22 -5.61 76.04
N ARG A 2 -15.16 -6.66 75.20
CA ARG A 2 -16.13 -7.25 74.25
C ARG A 2 -17.27 -6.40 73.58
N GLY A 3 -17.43 -6.69 72.27
CA GLY A 3 -18.69 -6.67 71.49
C GLY A 3 -18.74 -5.56 70.44
N LEU A 4 -18.48 -5.72 69.12
CA LEU A 4 -18.87 -6.72 68.12
C LEU A 4 -20.40 -6.79 67.88
N PHE A 5 -20.88 -6.04 66.88
CA PHE A 5 -22.15 -6.25 66.18
C PHE A 5 -21.88 -6.26 64.67
N LYS A 6 -22.08 -7.44 64.05
CA LYS A 6 -22.17 -7.63 62.60
C LYS A 6 -23.65 -7.64 62.21
N TRP A 7 -23.99 -6.94 61.15
CA TRP A 7 -25.23 -7.15 60.40
C TRP A 7 -24.96 -8.10 59.23
N ALA A 8 -25.81 -9.11 59.13
CA ALA A 8 -25.88 -10.06 58.03
C ALA A 8 -26.93 -9.59 57.02
N GLY A 9 -26.59 -9.64 55.73
CA GLY A 9 -27.52 -9.49 54.62
C GLY A 9 -27.22 -10.58 53.59
N CYS A 10 -28.18 -11.49 53.40
CA CYS A 10 -28.15 -12.53 52.38
C CYS A 10 -28.34 -11.90 50.98
N ALA A 11 -27.47 -12.25 50.04
CA ALA A 11 -27.75 -12.17 48.62
C ALA A 11 -27.39 -13.54 48.01
N ALA A 12 -28.40 -14.24 47.49
CA ALA A 12 -28.26 -15.51 46.82
C ALA A 12 -27.62 -15.30 45.44
N MET A 13 -26.42 -15.84 45.22
CA MET A 13 -25.82 -16.00 43.90
C MET A 13 -26.28 -17.34 43.29
N LEU A 14 -26.98 -17.25 42.16
CA LEU A 14 -27.09 -18.35 41.21
C LEU A 14 -25.74 -18.50 40.51
N VAL A 15 -24.92 -19.43 41.00
CA VAL A 15 -23.71 -19.90 40.30
C VAL A 15 -24.17 -20.91 39.25
N ALA A 16 -24.21 -20.49 37.99
CA ALA A 16 -24.28 -21.42 36.87
C ALA A 16 -22.90 -22.07 36.69
N CYS A 17 -22.86 -23.39 36.84
CA CYS A 17 -21.66 -24.21 36.65
C CYS A 17 -21.23 -24.20 35.17
N GLY A 18 -20.32 -23.29 34.81
CA GLY A 18 -19.38 -23.51 33.71
C GLY A 18 -18.13 -24.12 34.30
N GLY A 19 -17.91 -25.42 34.12
CA GLY A 19 -16.62 -26.03 34.44
C GLY A 19 -15.52 -25.41 33.56
N PRO A 20 -14.27 -25.32 34.05
CA PRO A 20 -13.16 -24.90 33.20
C PRO A 20 -12.95 -25.97 32.12
N GLU A 21 -13.40 -25.70 30.89
CA GLU A 21 -12.86 -26.41 29.73
C GLU A 21 -11.36 -26.13 29.72
N THR A 22 -10.55 -27.16 29.95
CA THR A 22 -9.10 -27.07 29.98
C THR A 22 -8.58 -26.87 28.56
N ASP A 23 -7.63 -25.94 28.39
CA ASP A 23 -7.01 -25.53 27.12
C ASP A 23 -6.45 -26.70 26.26
N GLU A 24 -6.29 -27.90 26.82
CA GLU A 24 -5.77 -29.09 26.15
C GLU A 24 -6.64 -29.59 24.97
N ALA A 25 -7.93 -29.22 24.88
CA ALA A 25 -8.79 -29.61 23.75
C ALA A 25 -8.60 -28.75 22.49
N LEU A 26 -7.84 -27.64 22.56
CA LEU A 26 -7.63 -26.72 21.44
C LEU A 26 -6.54 -27.16 20.45
N GLU A 27 -5.70 -28.14 20.82
CA GLU A 27 -4.52 -28.54 20.01
C GLU A 27 -4.80 -29.64 18.97
N ALA A 28 -6.02 -30.18 18.86
CA ALA A 28 -6.33 -31.29 17.95
C ALA A 28 -6.60 -30.89 16.48
N GLY A 29 -6.30 -29.66 16.07
CA GLY A 29 -6.41 -29.23 14.67
C GLY A 29 -5.14 -29.54 13.89
N GLU A 30 -5.27 -29.96 12.63
CA GLU A 30 -4.12 -30.00 11.71
C GLU A 30 -3.61 -28.57 11.49
N ASP A 31 -2.39 -28.28 11.94
CA ASP A 31 -1.73 -27.00 11.71
C ASP A 31 -1.40 -26.80 10.21
N PRO A 32 -1.34 -25.54 9.71
CA PRO A 32 -1.14 -25.21 8.28
C PRO A 32 0.12 -25.76 7.63
N GLY A 33 1.06 -26.22 8.44
CA GLY A 33 2.41 -26.54 8.04
C GLY A 33 3.29 -26.70 9.27
N THR A 34 4.57 -26.39 9.13
CA THR A 34 5.51 -26.50 10.25
C THR A 34 5.37 -25.29 11.15
N ARG A 35 4.80 -25.47 12.34
CA ARG A 35 4.72 -24.40 13.35
C ARG A 35 6.10 -23.84 13.69
N LEU A 36 6.34 -22.59 13.33
CA LEU A 36 7.58 -21.86 13.56
C LEU A 36 7.62 -21.20 14.93
N ALA A 37 6.53 -20.60 15.36
CA ALA A 37 6.46 -19.88 16.64
C ALA A 37 5.01 -19.73 17.09
N SER A 38 4.81 -19.39 18.36
CA SER A 38 3.50 -19.03 18.89
C SER A 38 3.62 -18.04 20.04
N VAL A 39 2.64 -17.15 20.17
CA VAL A 39 2.51 -16.17 21.24
C VAL A 39 1.10 -16.27 21.79
N THR A 40 0.96 -16.25 23.11
CA THR A 40 -0.34 -16.09 23.78
C THR A 40 -0.41 -14.69 24.36
N LEU A 41 -1.44 -13.93 23.98
CA LEU A 41 -1.66 -12.57 24.47
C LEU A 41 -2.33 -12.58 25.85
N PRO A 42 -2.18 -11.51 26.65
CA PRO A 42 -2.79 -11.41 27.98
C PRO A 42 -4.31 -11.58 27.99
N GLU A 43 -4.98 -11.20 26.92
CA GLU A 43 -6.44 -11.30 26.78
C GLU A 43 -6.89 -12.69 26.30
N GLY A 44 -5.97 -13.65 26.15
CA GLY A 44 -6.27 -15.06 25.86
C GLY A 44 -6.22 -15.45 24.38
N GLN A 45 -5.88 -14.52 23.48
CA GLN A 45 -5.66 -14.86 22.08
C GLN A 45 -4.38 -15.67 21.90
N SER A 46 -4.39 -16.63 20.98
CA SER A 46 -3.20 -17.35 20.53
C SER A 46 -2.87 -16.96 19.10
N ILE A 47 -1.62 -16.60 18.86
CA ILE A 47 -1.08 -16.26 17.55
C ILE A 47 0.01 -17.26 17.22
N SER A 48 -0.09 -17.92 16.07
CA SER A 48 0.86 -18.92 15.64
C SER A 48 1.36 -18.62 14.23
N PHE A 49 2.65 -18.86 14.02
CA PHE A 49 3.36 -18.63 12.77
C PHE A 49 3.75 -19.98 12.21
N HIS A 50 3.43 -20.24 10.95
CA HIS A 50 3.64 -21.54 10.32
C HIS A 50 4.36 -21.38 8.99
N GLU A 51 5.38 -22.19 8.74
CA GLU A 51 5.99 -22.31 7.42
C GLU A 51 5.19 -23.31 6.60
N VAL A 52 4.71 -22.85 5.46
CA VAL A 52 4.05 -23.69 4.48
C VAL A 52 5.03 -23.84 3.29
N PRO A 53 5.45 -25.08 2.94
CA PRO A 53 6.40 -25.31 1.85
C PRO A 53 5.98 -24.56 0.58
N ASP A 54 6.89 -23.88 -0.11
CA ASP A 54 6.61 -23.09 -1.33
C ASP A 54 5.74 -21.82 -1.18
N TYR A 55 5.25 -21.50 0.03
CA TYR A 55 4.33 -20.35 0.22
C TYR A 55 4.73 -19.36 1.31
N GLY A 56 5.77 -19.66 2.09
CA GLY A 56 6.31 -18.77 3.11
C GLY A 56 5.60 -18.93 4.46
N ILE A 57 5.37 -17.81 5.15
CA ILE A 57 4.86 -17.82 6.53
C ILE A 57 3.39 -17.40 6.58
N VAL A 58 2.54 -18.30 7.07
CA VAL A 58 1.12 -18.05 7.36
C VAL A 58 0.96 -17.75 8.85
N THR A 59 0.18 -16.71 9.15
CA THR A 59 -0.16 -16.37 10.55
C THR A 59 -1.60 -16.78 10.83
N VAL A 60 -1.79 -17.54 11.92
CA VAL A 60 -3.11 -17.96 12.41
C VAL A 60 -3.34 -17.33 13.77
N VAL A 61 -4.42 -16.58 13.89
CA VAL A 61 -4.83 -15.93 15.13
C VAL A 61 -6.14 -16.54 15.59
N LYS A 62 -6.20 -16.96 16.86
CA LYS A 62 -7.39 -17.51 17.51
C LYS A 62 -7.65 -16.72 18.78
N GLY A 63 -8.91 -16.53 19.14
CA GLY A 63 -9.24 -15.92 20.42
C GLY A 63 -10.59 -16.40 20.95
N PRO A 64 -10.78 -16.37 22.28
CA PRO A 64 -12.08 -16.62 22.85
C PRO A 64 -13.03 -15.49 22.47
N ARG A 65 -14.33 -15.80 22.49
CA ARG A 65 -15.35 -14.80 22.20
C ARG A 65 -15.22 -13.55 23.07
N GLY A 66 -15.45 -12.39 22.46
CA GLY A 66 -15.42 -11.08 23.12
C GLY A 66 -14.04 -10.44 23.19
N THR A 67 -12.96 -11.19 22.89
CA THR A 67 -11.63 -10.60 22.79
C THR A 67 -11.45 -9.91 21.44
N PRO A 68 -10.91 -8.69 21.37
CA PRO A 68 -10.67 -8.03 20.10
C PRO A 68 -9.61 -8.78 19.29
N MET A 69 -9.70 -8.66 17.97
CA MET A 69 -8.60 -9.05 17.09
C MET A 69 -7.40 -8.13 17.35
N PRO A 70 -6.17 -8.66 17.37
CA PRO A 70 -4.97 -7.83 17.34
C PRO A 70 -5.06 -6.84 16.19
N ASP A 71 -4.79 -5.57 16.47
CA ASP A 71 -4.85 -4.51 15.47
C ASP A 71 -3.84 -4.78 14.35
N ALA A 72 -4.32 -5.17 13.16
CA ALA A 72 -3.47 -5.50 12.03
C ALA A 72 -2.63 -4.29 11.60
N ALA A 73 -3.17 -3.07 11.70
CA ALA A 73 -2.46 -1.84 11.38
C ALA A 73 -1.24 -1.63 12.29
N ALA A 74 -1.25 -2.19 13.50
CA ALA A 74 -0.11 -2.16 14.41
C ALA A 74 1.07 -3.01 13.93
N PHE A 75 0.88 -3.89 12.94
CA PHE A 75 1.89 -4.79 12.38
C PHE A 75 2.21 -4.50 10.92
N ASP A 76 1.55 -3.50 10.33
CA ASP A 76 1.70 -3.16 8.93
C ASP A 76 3.15 -2.80 8.59
N GLY A 77 3.71 -3.54 7.62
CA GLY A 77 5.05 -3.29 7.09
C GLY A 77 6.18 -3.79 7.98
N MET A 78 5.84 -4.32 9.17
CA MET A 78 6.81 -4.94 10.06
C MET A 78 7.27 -6.28 9.46
N PRO A 79 8.58 -6.56 9.43
CA PRO A 79 9.07 -7.92 9.20
C PRO A 79 8.41 -8.88 10.18
N ILE A 80 8.10 -10.10 9.75
CA ILE A 80 7.37 -11.08 10.59
C ILE A 80 8.08 -11.38 11.92
N THR A 81 9.41 -11.23 11.96
CA THR A 81 10.24 -11.32 13.17
C THR A 81 9.98 -10.17 14.14
N GLU A 82 9.76 -8.94 13.64
CA GLU A 82 9.35 -7.78 14.44
C GLU A 82 7.91 -7.91 14.91
N VAL A 83 7.02 -8.46 14.08
CA VAL A 83 5.64 -8.79 14.49
C VAL A 83 5.65 -9.74 15.69
N TYR A 84 6.45 -10.81 15.63
CA TYR A 84 6.63 -11.72 16.76
C TYR A 84 7.17 -10.99 18.00
N ARG A 85 8.23 -10.20 17.86
CA ARG A 85 8.84 -9.48 18.99
C ARG A 85 7.83 -8.53 19.65
N LYS A 86 7.04 -7.80 18.85
CA LYS A 86 6.00 -6.90 19.36
C LYS A 86 4.89 -7.66 20.09
N LEU A 87 4.37 -8.73 19.50
CA LEU A 87 3.30 -9.55 20.09
C LEU A 87 3.74 -10.25 21.39
N SER A 88 4.99 -10.70 21.45
CA SER A 88 5.55 -11.42 22.61
C SER A 88 6.02 -10.51 23.74
N GLY A 89 5.81 -9.19 23.65
CA GLY A 89 6.28 -8.24 24.66
C GLY A 89 7.80 -8.04 24.67
N GLY A 90 8.46 -8.19 23.51
CA GLY A 90 9.88 -7.93 23.32
C GLY A 90 10.77 -9.17 23.27
N GLN A 91 10.20 -10.39 23.21
CA GLN A 91 11.02 -11.60 23.15
C GLN A 91 11.68 -11.75 21.78
N GLU A 92 12.90 -12.28 21.77
CA GLU A 92 13.59 -12.59 20.52
C GLU A 92 12.86 -13.70 19.74
N PRO A 93 12.69 -13.54 18.41
CA PRO A 93 12.04 -14.54 17.57
C PRO A 93 12.82 -15.86 17.57
N PRO A 94 12.14 -17.02 17.62
CA PRO A 94 12.79 -18.32 17.51
C PRO A 94 13.62 -18.45 16.23
N ALA A 95 14.77 -19.13 16.29
CA ALA A 95 15.69 -19.28 15.16
C ALA A 95 15.00 -19.79 13.88
N LYS A 96 14.10 -20.77 14.00
CA LYS A 96 13.30 -21.29 12.88
C LYS A 96 12.40 -20.23 12.22
N LEU A 97 11.83 -19.30 12.99
CA LEU A 97 11.06 -18.18 12.44
C LEU A 97 11.97 -17.19 11.71
N VAL A 98 13.13 -16.86 12.28
CA VAL A 98 14.13 -15.98 11.63
C VAL A 98 14.62 -16.59 10.32
N GLU A 99 14.94 -17.89 10.33
CA GLU A 99 15.43 -18.62 9.16
C GLU A 99 14.36 -18.66 8.05
N ALA A 100 13.13 -19.03 8.38
CA ALA A 100 12.00 -19.00 7.44
C ALA A 100 11.73 -17.58 6.91
N ALA A 101 11.77 -16.56 7.78
CA ALA A 101 11.60 -15.16 7.40
C ALA A 101 12.71 -14.64 6.49
N SER A 102 13.92 -15.20 6.58
CA SER A 102 15.04 -14.88 5.68
C SER A 102 14.93 -15.55 4.31
N ARG A 103 14.20 -16.68 4.21
CA ARG A 103 13.89 -17.37 2.94
C ARG A 103 12.72 -16.73 2.20
N ALA A 104 11.70 -16.29 2.94
CA ALA A 104 10.48 -15.67 2.44
C ALA A 104 10.65 -14.45 1.50
N PRO A 105 11.68 -13.58 1.58
CA PRO A 105 11.75 -12.35 0.77
C PRO A 105 12.05 -12.60 -0.72
N SER A 106 12.32 -13.84 -1.14
CA SER A 106 12.74 -14.15 -2.52
C SER A 106 11.66 -14.77 -3.42
N MET A 107 10.56 -15.25 -2.85
CA MET A 107 9.55 -16.03 -3.60
C MET A 107 8.52 -15.14 -4.33
N LEU A 108 8.39 -13.87 -3.92
CA LEU A 108 7.43 -12.93 -4.52
C LEU A 108 7.86 -12.38 -5.88
N HIS A 109 9.17 -12.34 -6.15
CA HIS A 109 9.69 -12.01 -7.47
C HIS A 109 9.60 -13.18 -8.47
N LEU A 110 9.31 -14.39 -8.01
CA LEU A 110 9.44 -15.62 -8.81
C LEU A 110 8.12 -16.28 -9.18
N THR A 111 6.97 -15.81 -8.70
CA THR A 111 5.70 -16.26 -9.29
C THR A 111 5.47 -15.43 -10.55
N PRO A 112 5.71 -15.95 -11.76
CA PRO A 112 5.28 -15.23 -12.94
C PRO A 112 3.79 -14.96 -12.78
N THR A 113 3.37 -13.70 -12.93
CA THR A 113 1.95 -13.27 -12.92
C THR A 113 1.10 -13.98 -14.00
N ARG A 114 1.72 -14.86 -14.77
CA ARG A 114 1.18 -15.68 -15.84
C ARG A 114 0.77 -17.08 -15.40
N GLU A 115 0.63 -17.36 -14.10
CA GLU A 115 -0.19 -18.52 -13.71
C GLU A 115 -1.57 -18.34 -14.36
N ALA A 116 -2.07 -19.42 -15.00
CA ALA A 116 -3.38 -19.38 -15.65
C ALA A 116 -4.39 -18.84 -14.64
N LEU A 117 -5.26 -17.91 -15.04
CA LEU A 117 -6.31 -17.44 -14.14
C LEU A 117 -7.09 -18.64 -13.61
N ALA A 118 -7.43 -18.62 -12.32
CA ALA A 118 -8.35 -19.58 -11.76
C ALA A 118 -9.66 -19.64 -12.60
N PRO A 119 -10.37 -20.78 -12.64
CA PRO A 119 -11.64 -20.88 -13.34
C PRO A 119 -12.74 -20.07 -12.62
N GLU A 120 -13.45 -19.20 -13.34
CA GLU A 120 -14.41 -18.22 -12.75
C GLU A 120 -15.50 -18.85 -11.89
N GLY A 121 -15.69 -18.29 -10.70
CA GLY A 121 -16.72 -18.72 -9.76
C GLY A 121 -17.11 -17.56 -8.83
N PRO A 122 -18.40 -17.15 -8.80
CA PRO A 122 -18.84 -16.11 -7.88
C PRO A 122 -18.74 -16.59 -6.43
N ALA A 123 -18.67 -15.64 -5.48
CA ALA A 123 -18.88 -15.91 -4.07
C ALA A 123 -20.21 -16.65 -3.88
N ARG A 124 -20.23 -17.63 -2.96
CA ARG A 124 -21.43 -18.41 -2.64
C ARG A 124 -21.56 -18.57 -1.13
N SER A 125 -22.76 -18.38 -0.63
CA SER A 125 -23.19 -18.88 0.68
C SER A 125 -24.18 -20.01 0.48
N SER A 126 -24.52 -20.72 1.55
CA SER A 126 -25.72 -21.56 1.53
C SER A 126 -26.94 -20.78 1.02
N ALA A 127 -27.78 -21.46 0.22
CA ALA A 127 -28.93 -20.86 -0.44
C ALA A 127 -29.98 -20.38 0.58
N ASP A 128 -30.55 -19.19 0.32
CA ASP A 128 -31.66 -18.52 0.99
C ASP A 128 -32.24 -19.24 2.22
N VAL A 129 -31.60 -19.01 3.37
CA VAL A 129 -32.36 -18.96 4.62
C VAL A 129 -33.13 -17.64 4.55
N GLY A 130 -34.38 -17.69 4.07
CA GLY A 130 -35.20 -16.50 3.84
C GLY A 130 -35.20 -15.56 5.06
N PRO A 131 -35.30 -14.24 4.85
CA PRO A 131 -35.35 -13.27 5.94
C PRO A 131 -36.47 -13.64 6.92
N GLY A 132 -36.09 -14.12 8.11
CA GLY A 132 -37.03 -14.61 9.13
C GLY A 132 -36.83 -16.06 9.60
N VAL A 133 -35.99 -16.86 8.92
CA VAL A 133 -35.60 -18.20 9.38
C VAL A 133 -34.17 -18.18 9.94
N VAL A 134 -33.78 -17.11 10.63
CA VAL A 134 -32.64 -17.22 11.55
C VAL A 134 -33.13 -18.12 12.66
N SER A 135 -32.71 -19.39 12.65
CA SER A 135 -32.83 -20.26 13.82
C SER A 135 -32.47 -19.43 15.04
N GLN A 136 -33.43 -19.24 15.95
CA GLN A 136 -33.25 -18.48 17.19
C GLN A 136 -32.14 -19.04 18.11
N GLN A 137 -31.41 -20.07 17.68
CA GLN A 137 -30.10 -20.39 18.25
C GLN A 137 -29.14 -19.25 17.91
N ALA A 138 -29.06 -18.31 18.86
CA ALA A 138 -28.24 -17.13 18.85
C ALA A 138 -26.88 -17.38 18.16
N LEU A 139 -26.72 -16.86 16.93
CA LEU A 139 -25.44 -16.28 16.56
C LEU A 139 -25.26 -15.10 17.50
N PRO A 140 -24.36 -15.15 18.46
CA PRO A 140 -24.19 -14.02 19.32
C PRO A 140 -23.40 -12.96 18.57
N ASP A 141 -23.92 -11.76 18.72
CA ASP A 141 -23.16 -10.54 18.59
C ASP A 141 -22.61 -10.30 17.18
N THR A 142 -23.49 -10.48 16.18
CA THR A 142 -23.28 -9.94 14.83
C THR A 142 -22.86 -8.47 14.87
N ALA A 143 -23.35 -7.69 15.84
CA ALA A 143 -22.95 -6.31 16.04
C ALA A 143 -21.46 -6.19 16.41
N TRP A 144 -20.98 -6.92 17.41
CA TRP A 144 -19.55 -7.00 17.75
C TRP A 144 -18.71 -7.53 16.60
N TRP A 145 -19.13 -8.60 15.91
CA TRP A 145 -18.42 -9.13 14.75
C TRP A 145 -18.29 -8.08 13.65
N SER A 146 -19.39 -7.42 13.31
CA SER A 146 -19.39 -6.35 12.32
C SER A 146 -18.47 -5.21 12.73
N ALA A 147 -18.48 -4.81 14.01
CA ALA A 147 -17.62 -3.74 14.51
C ALA A 147 -16.11 -4.10 14.50
N ASN A 148 -15.75 -5.36 14.70
CA ASN A 148 -14.35 -5.79 14.83
C ASN A 148 -13.74 -6.34 13.54
N PHE A 149 -14.56 -6.91 12.64
CA PHE A 149 -14.08 -7.64 11.46
C PHE A 149 -14.65 -7.12 10.14
N CYS A 150 -15.90 -6.62 10.13
CA CYS A 150 -16.51 -6.08 8.90
C CYS A 150 -16.30 -4.57 8.72
N GLN A 151 -15.85 -3.87 9.75
CA GLN A 151 -15.57 -2.43 9.76
C GLN A 151 -14.05 -2.20 9.75
N GLY A 152 -13.63 -1.08 9.20
CA GLY A 152 -12.22 -0.85 8.83
C GLY A 152 -12.17 -0.42 7.37
N LEU A 153 -12.19 0.90 7.18
CA LEU A 153 -12.63 1.63 6.00
C LEU A 153 -11.78 1.35 4.75
N ASN A 154 -12.30 1.73 3.57
CA ASN A 154 -11.72 1.73 2.20
C ASN A 154 -10.26 2.23 2.05
N GLN A 155 -9.62 2.66 3.13
CA GLN A 155 -8.26 3.18 3.18
C GLN A 155 -7.21 2.07 3.27
N GLU A 156 -7.48 1.01 4.02
CA GLU A 156 -6.52 -0.08 4.27
C GLU A 156 -6.74 -1.26 3.31
N TYR A 157 -8.00 -1.63 3.05
CA TYR A 157 -8.35 -2.79 2.23
C TYR A 157 -8.93 -2.37 0.87
N ASP A 158 -8.80 -3.26 -0.11
CA ASP A 158 -9.39 -3.07 -1.44
C ASP A 158 -10.84 -3.53 -1.52
N ALA A 159 -11.16 -4.58 -0.79
CA ALA A 159 -12.53 -5.05 -0.62
C ALA A 159 -12.67 -5.85 0.67
N ILE A 160 -13.93 -5.95 1.11
CA ILE A 160 -14.35 -6.75 2.25
C ILE A 160 -15.65 -7.46 1.85
N TRP A 161 -15.72 -8.76 2.10
CA TRP A 161 -16.94 -9.55 2.02
C TRP A 161 -17.24 -10.14 3.40
N CYS A 162 -18.35 -9.72 4.02
CA CYS A 162 -18.64 -10.06 5.42
C CYS A 162 -20.07 -10.57 5.59
N PRO A 163 -20.41 -11.77 5.09
CA PRO A 163 -21.73 -12.34 5.30
C PRO A 163 -21.95 -12.68 6.78
N THR A 164 -23.05 -12.18 7.35
CA THR A 164 -23.38 -12.36 8.77
C THR A 164 -24.49 -13.40 9.03
N ASN A 165 -24.97 -14.04 7.96
CA ASN A 165 -26.05 -15.02 7.97
C ASN A 165 -25.61 -16.35 7.32
N VAL A 166 -24.41 -16.82 7.67
CA VAL A 166 -23.88 -18.07 7.11
C VAL A 166 -24.44 -19.27 7.88
N TYR A 167 -25.25 -20.09 7.21
CA TYR A 167 -25.69 -21.38 7.72
C TYR A 167 -24.84 -22.48 7.10
N SER A 168 -24.17 -23.28 7.92
CA SER A 168 -23.31 -24.41 7.56
C SER A 168 -22.09 -24.12 6.68
N TRP A 169 -22.12 -23.27 5.65
CA TRP A 169 -20.91 -22.92 4.90
C TRP A 169 -20.98 -21.60 4.15
N ALA A 170 -19.81 -20.99 3.93
CA ALA A 170 -19.61 -19.86 3.03
C ALA A 170 -18.29 -19.97 2.28
N HIS A 171 -18.23 -19.42 1.08
CA HIS A 171 -17.06 -19.43 0.20
C HIS A 171 -16.91 -18.06 -0.48
N SER A 172 -15.75 -17.42 -0.33
CA SER A 172 -15.48 -16.07 -0.85
C SER A 172 -15.58 -15.91 -2.36
N GLY A 173 -15.50 -17.03 -3.08
CA GLY A 173 -15.24 -17.00 -4.52
C GLY A 173 -13.74 -16.88 -4.68
N TRP A 174 -13.30 -16.25 -5.75
CA TRP A 174 -11.91 -15.83 -5.87
C TRP A 174 -11.84 -14.51 -6.63
N GLY A 175 -10.70 -13.85 -6.59
CA GLY A 175 -10.51 -12.56 -7.24
C GLY A 175 -9.16 -12.41 -7.97
N PRO A 176 -8.86 -11.20 -8.45
CA PRO A 176 -7.54 -10.84 -8.94
C PRO A 176 -6.43 -11.18 -7.95
N VAL A 177 -5.18 -11.16 -8.42
CA VAL A 177 -4.01 -11.37 -7.57
C VAL A 177 -4.04 -10.39 -6.39
N GLN A 178 -4.10 -10.93 -5.18
CA GLN A 178 -4.03 -10.20 -3.93
C GLN A 178 -2.61 -10.31 -3.37
N LYS A 179 -2.13 -9.27 -2.67
CA LYS A 179 -0.87 -9.31 -1.91
C LYS A 179 -1.08 -9.61 -0.43
N TYR A 180 -2.26 -9.27 0.07
CA TYR A 180 -2.67 -9.52 1.43
C TYR A 180 -4.07 -10.11 1.35
N TYR A 181 -4.27 -11.22 2.04
CA TYR A 181 -5.54 -11.89 2.10
C TYR A 181 -5.79 -12.38 3.52
N GLN A 182 -6.94 -12.01 4.05
CA GLN A 182 -7.38 -12.44 5.37
C GLN A 182 -8.77 -13.03 5.28
N ALA A 183 -8.92 -14.19 5.89
CA ALA A 183 -10.20 -14.81 6.17
C ALA A 183 -10.37 -14.95 7.67
N CYS A 184 -11.55 -14.68 8.18
CA CYS A 184 -11.93 -14.89 9.56
C CYS A 184 -13.28 -15.57 9.64
N ALA A 185 -13.45 -16.41 10.65
CA ALA A 185 -14.73 -16.98 10.97
C ALA A 185 -14.92 -17.11 12.48
N THR A 186 -16.17 -17.16 12.91
CA THR A 186 -16.54 -17.56 14.27
C THR A 186 -17.79 -18.41 14.24
N THR A 187 -17.92 -19.30 15.22
CA THR A 187 -19.10 -20.14 15.42
C THR A 187 -19.72 -19.86 16.78
N GLY A 188 -21.03 -20.14 16.90
CA GLY A 188 -21.72 -20.09 18.17
C GLY A 188 -21.51 -21.38 18.98
N GLU A 189 -22.61 -22.06 19.31
CA GLU A 189 -22.62 -23.40 19.92
C GLU A 189 -22.12 -24.53 18.98
N ALA A 190 -21.71 -24.18 17.77
CA ALA A 190 -21.25 -25.11 16.75
C ALA A 190 -19.73 -25.17 16.67
N THR A 191 -19.23 -26.26 16.11
CA THR A 191 -17.87 -26.34 15.60
C THR A 191 -17.86 -26.14 14.10
N GLY A 192 -16.71 -25.72 13.58
CA GLY A 192 -16.49 -25.63 12.15
C GLY A 192 -15.01 -25.63 11.80
N THR A 193 -14.75 -25.31 10.55
CA THR A 193 -13.44 -25.30 9.94
C THR A 193 -13.37 -24.10 9.02
N LEU A 194 -12.48 -23.16 9.32
CA LEU A 194 -12.07 -22.10 8.40
C LEU A 194 -10.99 -22.68 7.49
N TRP A 195 -11.04 -22.38 6.21
CA TRP A 195 -9.99 -22.78 5.30
C TRP A 195 -9.60 -21.66 4.33
N LEU A 196 -8.37 -21.72 3.86
CA LEU A 196 -7.75 -20.79 2.93
C LEU A 196 -7.00 -21.57 1.86
N GLU A 197 -7.19 -21.19 0.61
CA GLU A 197 -6.58 -21.79 -0.56
C GLU A 197 -5.95 -20.72 -1.44
N LYS A 198 -4.91 -21.10 -2.17
CA LYS A 198 -4.27 -20.28 -3.20
C LYS A 198 -4.34 -21.01 -4.53
N TRP A 199 -4.47 -20.26 -5.61
CA TRP A 199 -4.28 -20.79 -6.94
C TRP A 199 -2.77 -20.87 -7.23
N ALA A 200 -2.30 -22.07 -7.58
CA ALA A 200 -0.92 -22.31 -7.94
C ALA A 200 -0.78 -23.57 -8.79
N SER A 201 0.14 -23.58 -9.74
CA SER A 201 0.38 -24.73 -10.64
C SER A 201 -0.90 -25.23 -11.34
N GLY A 202 -1.83 -24.34 -11.66
CA GLY A 202 -3.08 -24.68 -12.37
C GLY A 202 -4.15 -25.37 -11.52
N ALA A 203 -4.04 -25.36 -10.19
CA ALA A 203 -5.05 -25.90 -9.29
C ALA A 203 -5.18 -25.05 -8.00
N TRP A 204 -6.32 -25.19 -7.32
CA TRP A 204 -6.47 -24.68 -5.95
C TRP A 204 -5.72 -25.58 -4.98
N GLN A 205 -4.82 -25.00 -4.21
CA GLN A 205 -4.00 -25.68 -3.22
C GLN A 205 -4.38 -25.19 -1.83
N ARG A 206 -4.65 -26.13 -0.92
CA ARG A 206 -4.99 -25.83 0.47
C ARG A 206 -3.78 -25.27 1.19
N LEU A 207 -3.85 -23.99 1.55
CA LEU A 207 -2.83 -23.32 2.35
C LEU A 207 -3.07 -23.52 3.84
N GLN A 208 -4.33 -23.46 4.25
CA GLN A 208 -4.68 -23.59 5.66
C GLN A 208 -6.05 -24.20 5.88
N THR A 209 -6.15 -25.03 6.92
CA THR A 209 -7.37 -25.51 7.53
C THR A 209 -7.27 -25.23 9.03
N ALA A 210 -8.18 -24.42 9.57
CA ALA A 210 -8.17 -24.03 10.97
C ALA A 210 -9.48 -24.44 11.63
N SER A 211 -9.40 -25.27 12.67
CA SER A 211 -10.56 -25.61 13.49
C SER A 211 -11.14 -24.35 14.15
N LEU A 212 -12.47 -24.28 14.19
CA LEU A 212 -13.28 -23.30 14.90
C LEU A 212 -13.99 -24.01 16.06
N PRO A 213 -13.42 -23.98 17.28
CA PRO A 213 -14.11 -24.43 18.47
C PRO A 213 -15.37 -23.60 18.73
N LYS A 214 -16.27 -24.15 19.55
CA LYS A 214 -17.45 -23.42 20.01
C LYS A 214 -17.05 -22.13 20.69
N TRP A 215 -17.73 -21.03 20.39
CA TRP A 215 -17.48 -19.73 21.01
C TRP A 215 -16.07 -19.15 20.79
N TRP A 216 -15.41 -19.55 19.71
CA TRP A 216 -14.11 -19.00 19.31
C TRP A 216 -14.20 -18.35 17.94
N TRP A 217 -13.30 -17.41 17.70
CA TRP A 217 -13.03 -16.89 16.37
C TRP A 217 -11.62 -17.28 15.95
N THR A 218 -11.44 -17.51 14.66
CA THR A 218 -10.14 -17.78 14.04
C THR A 218 -10.00 -16.90 12.81
N CYS A 219 -8.81 -16.34 12.62
CA CYS A 219 -8.40 -15.65 11.42
C CYS A 219 -7.13 -16.29 10.85
N THR A 220 -7.06 -16.37 9.53
CA THR A 220 -5.92 -16.88 8.77
C THR A 220 -5.48 -15.82 7.78
N TRP A 221 -4.19 -15.46 7.80
CA TRP A 221 -3.64 -14.41 6.95
C TRP A 221 -2.60 -15.02 6.01
N ALA A 222 -2.71 -14.69 4.74
CA ALA A 222 -1.67 -14.94 3.75
C ALA A 222 -1.16 -13.61 3.19
N VAL A 223 0.16 -13.55 3.03
CA VAL A 223 0.85 -12.45 2.38
C VAL A 223 1.59 -13.00 1.19
N GLY A 224 1.43 -12.35 0.05
CA GLY A 224 2.09 -12.68 -1.19
C GLY A 224 1.18 -12.49 -2.39
N ALA A 225 1.75 -12.24 -3.57
CA ALA A 225 1.02 -12.03 -4.81
C ALA A 225 0.47 -13.36 -5.33
N ALA A 226 -0.80 -13.64 -5.06
CA ALA A 226 -1.50 -14.79 -5.62
C ALA A 226 -3.01 -14.57 -5.68
N GLN A 227 -3.72 -15.44 -6.38
CA GLN A 227 -5.17 -15.52 -6.21
C GLN A 227 -5.49 -16.41 -5.02
N TYR A 228 -6.31 -15.91 -4.12
CA TYR A 228 -6.75 -16.62 -2.92
C TYR A 228 -8.26 -16.83 -2.93
N ARG A 229 -8.68 -17.87 -2.22
CA ARG A 229 -10.06 -18.09 -1.82
C ARG A 229 -10.11 -18.70 -0.44
N SER A 230 -11.21 -18.50 0.26
CA SER A 230 -11.41 -19.02 1.60
C SER A 230 -12.87 -19.36 1.81
N GLY A 231 -13.10 -20.12 2.87
CA GLY A 231 -14.44 -20.46 3.27
C GLY A 231 -14.49 -21.00 4.67
N VAL A 232 -15.70 -21.14 5.17
CA VAL A 232 -15.98 -21.80 6.44
C VAL A 232 -16.93 -22.95 6.17
N ASP A 233 -16.66 -24.09 6.78
CA ASP A 233 -17.56 -25.24 6.86
C ASP A 233 -17.89 -25.48 8.34
N ALA A 234 -19.11 -25.22 8.76
CA ALA A 234 -19.60 -25.32 10.12
C ALA A 234 -20.80 -26.28 10.23
N THR A 235 -20.97 -26.84 11.42
CA THR A 235 -22.11 -27.73 11.73
C THR A 235 -23.42 -26.98 11.95
N ALA A 236 -23.36 -25.65 12.13
CA ALA A 236 -24.53 -24.78 12.24
C ALA A 236 -24.18 -23.34 11.80
N ASN A 237 -24.80 -22.34 12.44
CA ASN A 237 -24.58 -20.93 12.16
C ASN A 237 -23.11 -20.52 12.40
N ALA A 238 -22.55 -19.79 11.45
CA ALA A 238 -21.24 -19.15 11.54
C ALA A 238 -21.33 -17.69 11.08
N LEU A 239 -20.34 -16.89 11.45
CA LEU A 239 -20.05 -15.60 10.81
C LEU A 239 -18.75 -15.77 10.04
N PHE A 240 -18.69 -15.16 8.85
CA PHE A 240 -17.53 -15.24 7.97
C PHE A 240 -17.16 -13.86 7.47
N MET A 241 -15.87 -13.65 7.29
CA MET A 241 -15.32 -12.44 6.71
C MET A 241 -14.13 -12.79 5.85
N GLU A 242 -14.06 -12.15 4.69
CA GLU A 242 -12.88 -12.04 3.86
C GLU A 242 -12.56 -10.57 3.68
N ARG A 243 -11.29 -10.23 3.74
CA ARG A 243 -10.78 -8.94 3.28
C ARG A 243 -9.43 -9.11 2.63
N TYR A 244 -9.15 -8.27 1.63
CA TYR A 244 -7.92 -8.40 0.89
C TYR A 244 -7.43 -7.05 0.36
N ARG A 245 -6.16 -7.07 -0.04
CA ARG A 245 -5.52 -6.00 -0.82
C ARG A 245 -4.99 -6.57 -2.11
N TYR A 246 -5.26 -5.88 -3.21
CA TYR A 246 -4.73 -6.25 -4.51
C TYR A 246 -3.21 -6.13 -4.51
N ALA A 247 -2.57 -7.01 -5.26
CA ALA A 247 -1.18 -6.79 -5.63
C ALA A 247 -1.10 -5.52 -6.48
N ILE A 248 -0.03 -4.74 -6.29
CA ILE A 248 0.32 -3.63 -7.17
C ILE A 248 0.47 -4.18 -8.59
N PRO A 249 -0.21 -3.60 -9.60
CA PRO A 249 -0.06 -4.03 -10.99
C PRO A 249 1.40 -4.00 -11.42
N ASN A 250 1.89 -5.12 -11.94
CA ASN A 250 3.26 -5.20 -12.41
C ASN A 250 3.38 -4.49 -13.76
N ILE A 251 4.52 -3.84 -13.96
CA ILE A 251 4.90 -3.35 -15.28
C ILE A 251 5.33 -4.55 -16.12
N VAL A 252 4.63 -4.79 -17.24
CA VAL A 252 4.84 -5.97 -18.10
C VAL A 252 5.52 -5.64 -19.43
N ALA A 253 5.52 -4.37 -19.82
CA ALA A 253 6.16 -3.94 -21.06
C ALA A 253 6.49 -2.44 -21.05
N ASN A 254 7.62 -2.09 -21.66
CA ASN A 254 7.84 -0.77 -22.24
C ASN A 254 7.23 -0.79 -23.65
N LEU A 255 6.33 0.15 -23.95
CA LEU A 255 5.60 0.18 -25.22
C LEU A 255 6.32 1.00 -26.29
N SER A 256 6.83 2.16 -25.91
CA SER A 256 7.57 3.11 -26.75
C SER A 256 7.82 4.40 -25.96
N ASP A 257 8.61 5.30 -26.54
CA ASP A 257 8.71 6.68 -26.08
C ASP A 257 7.83 7.60 -26.96
N PHE A 258 7.03 8.48 -26.34
CA PHE A 258 6.29 9.53 -27.05
C PHE A 258 6.01 10.78 -26.17
N PRO A 259 6.54 11.96 -26.52
CA PRO A 259 7.45 12.19 -27.63
C PRO A 259 8.76 11.45 -27.41
N SER A 260 9.44 11.18 -28.51
CA SER A 260 10.77 10.58 -28.53
C SER A 260 11.72 11.63 -29.08
N ASP A 261 12.84 11.82 -28.39
CA ASP A 261 13.95 12.65 -28.86
C ASP A 261 13.51 14.08 -29.21
N ARG A 262 12.88 14.73 -28.23
CA ARG A 262 12.26 16.03 -28.40
C ARG A 262 13.04 17.10 -27.66
N SER A 263 13.56 18.08 -28.38
CA SER A 263 14.05 19.32 -27.76
C SER A 263 12.99 20.43 -27.91
N TYR A 264 12.52 20.97 -26.78
CA TYR A 264 11.59 22.11 -26.76
C TYR A 264 12.40 23.39 -26.71
N THR A 265 12.19 24.28 -27.67
CA THR A 265 12.95 25.54 -27.75
C THR A 265 12.83 26.33 -26.44
N GLY A 266 13.93 26.40 -25.70
CA GLY A 266 13.99 27.09 -24.41
C GLY A 266 13.15 26.45 -23.30
N PHE A 267 12.82 25.16 -23.39
CA PHE A 267 12.13 24.42 -22.32
C PHE A 267 12.71 23.02 -22.00
N SER A 268 13.29 22.24 -22.92
CA SER A 268 13.62 20.83 -22.63
C SER A 268 14.79 20.62 -21.66
N ASP A 269 15.62 21.63 -21.43
CA ASP A 269 16.78 21.51 -20.53
C ASP A 269 16.35 21.32 -19.08
N ASN A 270 16.98 20.36 -18.41
CA ASN A 270 16.88 20.14 -16.97
C ASN A 270 15.41 20.07 -16.51
N LEU A 271 14.59 19.31 -17.24
CA LEU A 271 13.22 18.94 -16.85
C LEU A 271 13.26 18.16 -15.53
N GLN A 272 12.20 18.21 -14.72
CA GLN A 272 12.23 17.71 -13.34
C GLN A 272 10.97 16.94 -12.92
N GLY A 273 9.86 17.22 -13.58
CA GLY A 273 8.57 16.72 -13.15
C GLY A 273 7.53 16.70 -14.24
N LEU A 274 6.53 15.84 -14.04
CA LEU A 274 5.40 15.68 -14.94
C LEU A 274 4.12 15.39 -14.14
N THR A 275 3.03 16.06 -14.50
CA THR A 275 1.68 15.65 -14.13
C THR A 275 0.68 16.03 -15.23
N HIS A 276 -0.57 15.60 -15.13
CA HIS A 276 -1.64 16.03 -16.03
C HIS A 276 -2.93 16.38 -15.26
N ASP A 277 -3.80 17.11 -15.94
CA ASP A 277 -5.24 17.11 -15.68
C ASP A 277 -6.01 16.61 -16.91
N ALA A 278 -7.34 16.77 -16.93
CA ALA A 278 -8.16 16.31 -18.06
C ALA A 278 -7.85 17.03 -19.40
N HIS A 279 -7.16 18.17 -19.36
CA HIS A 279 -6.97 19.09 -20.49
C HIS A 279 -5.50 19.34 -20.83
N TYR A 280 -4.60 19.28 -19.86
CA TYR A 280 -3.21 19.66 -20.02
C TYR A 280 -2.23 18.71 -19.34
N TRP A 281 -1.06 18.58 -19.96
CA TRP A 281 0.17 18.17 -19.29
C TRP A 281 0.84 19.37 -18.66
N TYR A 282 1.46 19.17 -17.51
CA TYR A 282 2.27 20.14 -16.81
C TYR A 282 3.66 19.56 -16.57
N GLN A 283 4.70 20.32 -16.91
CA GLN A 283 6.08 19.94 -16.65
C GLN A 283 6.82 21.02 -15.90
N THR A 284 7.68 20.60 -14.98
CA THR A 284 8.63 21.47 -14.28
C THR A 284 10.02 21.31 -14.87
N ARG A 285 10.81 22.39 -14.81
CA ARG A 285 12.23 22.40 -15.14
C ARG A 285 12.99 23.38 -14.26
N ASN A 286 14.31 23.36 -14.38
CA ASN A 286 15.18 24.40 -13.84
C ASN A 286 15.83 25.21 -14.97
N ALA A 287 15.91 26.53 -14.80
CA ALA A 287 16.36 27.48 -15.82
C ALA A 287 17.87 27.45 -16.05
N THR A 288 18.64 27.18 -15.00
CA THR A 288 20.10 27.12 -15.07
C THR A 288 20.59 25.72 -14.73
N ASN A 289 21.79 25.42 -15.25
CA ASN A 289 22.75 24.40 -14.83
C ASN A 289 22.29 23.43 -13.72
N PHE A 290 22.51 22.13 -13.94
CA PHE A 290 22.38 21.02 -12.98
C PHE A 290 22.78 21.37 -11.53
N TRP A 291 23.81 22.19 -11.34
CA TRP A 291 24.20 22.70 -10.03
C TRP A 291 23.15 23.67 -9.49
N LYS A 292 22.35 23.20 -8.52
CA LYS A 292 21.37 23.96 -7.73
C LYS A 292 22.04 25.15 -7.02
N ASP A 293 22.36 26.21 -7.73
CA ASP A 293 23.06 27.38 -7.19
C ASP A 293 22.09 28.56 -7.01
N GLU A 294 22.62 29.70 -6.57
CA GLU A 294 21.79 30.88 -6.30
C GLU A 294 21.14 31.46 -7.56
N SER A 295 21.62 31.10 -8.75
CA SER A 295 21.11 31.57 -10.04
C SER A 295 20.02 30.68 -10.64
N THR A 296 19.79 29.49 -10.09
CA THR A 296 18.78 28.55 -10.59
C THR A 296 17.36 29.04 -10.33
N GLU A 297 16.53 29.01 -11.37
CA GLU A 297 15.13 29.41 -11.28
C GLU A 297 14.24 28.29 -11.80
N GLY A 298 13.28 27.84 -11.00
CA GLY A 298 12.29 26.87 -11.46
C GLY A 298 11.35 27.48 -12.51
N LEU A 299 11.01 26.72 -13.54
CA LEU A 299 9.91 27.04 -14.44
C LEU A 299 8.88 25.90 -14.48
N ILE A 300 7.62 26.26 -14.68
CA ILE A 300 6.55 25.32 -15.01
C ILE A 300 5.93 25.70 -16.35
N ALA A 301 5.61 24.71 -17.16
CA ALA A 301 4.91 24.89 -18.43
C ALA A 301 3.75 23.93 -18.57
N TRP A 302 2.88 24.23 -19.55
CA TRP A 302 1.74 23.39 -19.87
C TRP A 302 1.59 23.16 -21.37
N TRP A 303 1.02 22.01 -21.72
CA TRP A 303 0.68 21.60 -23.08
C TRP A 303 -0.73 21.05 -23.11
N PRO A 304 -1.54 21.31 -24.16
CA PRO A 304 -2.76 20.54 -24.38
C PRO A 304 -2.46 19.04 -24.38
N MET A 305 -3.41 18.20 -23.97
CA MET A 305 -3.20 16.74 -23.93
C MET A 305 -2.63 16.16 -25.23
N SER A 306 -3.08 16.63 -26.40
CA SER A 306 -2.57 16.18 -27.71
C SER A 306 -1.29 16.89 -28.17
N GLY A 307 -0.71 17.74 -27.32
CA GLY A 307 0.22 18.79 -27.69
C GLY A 307 1.68 18.53 -27.34
N LEU A 308 2.04 17.40 -26.73
CA LEU A 308 3.41 17.14 -26.26
C LEU A 308 4.48 17.17 -27.37
N ASN A 309 4.14 17.06 -28.66
CA ASN A 309 5.12 17.27 -29.75
C ASN A 309 5.40 18.76 -30.06
N ASN A 310 4.61 19.68 -29.52
CA ASN A 310 4.72 21.11 -29.77
C ASN A 310 5.51 21.81 -28.66
N ASN A 311 5.90 23.07 -28.88
CA ASN A 311 6.41 23.92 -27.80
C ASN A 311 5.28 24.19 -26.78
N PRO A 312 5.62 24.45 -25.50
CA PRO A 312 4.62 24.69 -24.46
C PRO A 312 3.73 25.89 -24.78
N GLY A 313 2.46 25.80 -24.37
CA GLY A 313 1.48 26.88 -24.57
C GLY A 313 1.80 28.13 -23.75
N GLY A 314 2.52 27.96 -22.63
CA GLY A 314 3.07 29.05 -21.84
C GLY A 314 4.03 28.53 -20.77
N THR A 315 4.94 29.40 -20.34
CA THR A 315 5.92 29.12 -19.27
C THR A 315 5.76 30.13 -18.14
N TYR A 316 5.92 29.67 -16.91
CA TYR A 316 5.76 30.47 -15.71
C TYR A 316 6.98 30.26 -14.82
N ARG A 317 7.59 31.37 -14.43
CA ARG A 317 8.74 31.37 -13.53
C ARG A 317 8.31 31.14 -12.08
N MET A 318 9.26 30.68 -11.29
CA MET A 318 9.12 30.59 -9.84
C MET A 318 8.65 31.94 -9.25
N PRO A 319 7.54 31.95 -8.48
CA PRO A 319 7.06 33.17 -7.85
C PRO A 319 8.13 33.78 -6.95
N SER A 320 8.26 35.12 -6.99
CA SER A 320 9.24 35.84 -6.16
C SER A 320 9.19 35.48 -4.67
N PRO A 321 8.03 35.20 -4.04
CA PRO A 321 8.00 34.71 -2.66
C PRO A 321 8.80 33.41 -2.44
N TRP A 322 8.78 32.47 -3.38
CA TRP A 322 9.52 31.19 -3.27
C TRP A 322 11.01 31.42 -3.45
N TYR A 323 11.36 32.19 -4.48
CA TYR A 323 12.74 32.55 -4.76
C TYR A 323 13.37 33.34 -3.58
N ASN A 324 12.65 34.32 -3.03
CA ASN A 324 13.11 35.10 -1.87
C ASN A 324 13.23 34.24 -0.59
N ALA A 325 12.47 33.15 -0.49
CA ALA A 325 12.62 32.18 0.59
C ALA A 325 13.84 31.25 0.41
N GLY A 326 14.53 31.31 -0.73
CA GLY A 326 15.74 30.53 -1.02
C GLY A 326 15.48 29.23 -1.78
N PHE A 327 14.27 29.00 -2.28
CA PHE A 327 14.01 27.88 -3.19
C PHE A 327 14.52 28.21 -4.58
N ARG A 328 15.08 27.21 -5.26
CA ARG A 328 15.77 27.37 -6.55
C ARG A 328 15.43 26.24 -7.52
N HIS A 329 14.92 25.13 -7.00
CA HIS A 329 14.73 23.89 -7.72
C HIS A 329 13.26 23.46 -7.63
N TYR A 330 12.67 23.11 -8.78
CA TYR A 330 11.44 22.33 -8.83
C TYR A 330 11.77 20.86 -8.98
N GLY A 331 11.08 20.01 -8.23
CA GLY A 331 11.02 18.59 -8.47
C GLY A 331 9.74 18.18 -9.20
N ASP A 332 9.42 16.90 -9.08
CA ASP A 332 8.19 16.31 -9.59
C ASP A 332 6.96 16.78 -8.80
N LEU A 333 5.85 16.93 -9.51
CA LEU A 333 4.63 17.60 -9.08
C LEU A 333 3.41 16.69 -9.18
N VAL A 334 2.33 17.02 -8.49
CA VAL A 334 1.06 16.29 -8.60
C VAL A 334 -0.12 17.25 -8.73
N HIS A 335 -1.05 16.90 -9.61
CA HIS A 335 -2.34 17.58 -9.73
C HIS A 335 -3.39 16.97 -8.78
N VAL A 336 -4.04 17.82 -7.98
CA VAL A 336 -5.15 17.43 -7.11
C VAL A 336 -6.19 18.56 -7.06
N ASN A 337 -7.44 18.24 -7.40
CA ASN A 337 -8.59 19.14 -7.25
C ASN A 337 -8.39 20.56 -7.85
N GLY A 338 -7.77 20.67 -9.02
CA GLY A 338 -7.53 21.96 -9.69
C GLY A 338 -6.30 22.72 -9.18
N TYR A 339 -5.47 22.08 -8.36
CA TYR A 339 -4.21 22.62 -7.86
C TYR A 339 -3.03 21.74 -8.27
N LEU A 340 -1.88 22.37 -8.47
CA LEU A 340 -0.60 21.74 -8.76
C LEU A 340 0.29 21.92 -7.55
N TYR A 341 0.68 20.80 -6.94
CA TYR A 341 1.56 20.74 -5.79
C TYR A 341 2.94 20.33 -6.28
N ILE A 342 3.92 21.21 -6.12
CA ILE A 342 5.26 21.06 -6.68
C ILE A 342 6.23 20.87 -5.52
N ALA A 343 7.01 19.79 -5.56
CA ALA A 343 8.14 19.62 -4.66
C ALA A 343 9.20 20.71 -4.94
N MET A 344 9.72 21.35 -3.90
CA MET A 344 10.71 22.42 -4.05
C MET A 344 11.85 22.25 -3.08
N ASP A 345 13.07 22.55 -3.53
CA ASP A 345 14.22 22.69 -2.66
C ASP A 345 15.17 23.81 -3.09
N GLY A 346 16.27 23.98 -2.36
CA GLY A 346 17.30 24.97 -2.65
C GLY A 346 18.50 24.87 -1.70
N PRO A 347 19.59 25.60 -2.00
CA PRO A 347 20.81 25.60 -1.20
C PRO A 347 20.55 25.88 0.29
N GLY A 348 20.92 24.93 1.15
CA GLY A 348 20.77 25.06 2.60
C GLY A 348 19.31 25.15 3.09
N ARG A 349 18.34 24.77 2.25
CA ARG A 349 16.91 24.74 2.60
C ARG A 349 16.42 23.30 2.74
N SER A 350 15.55 23.09 3.72
CA SER A 350 14.70 21.89 3.76
C SER A 350 13.68 21.94 2.62
N GLY A 351 13.31 20.77 2.11
CA GLY A 351 12.23 20.61 1.15
C GLY A 351 10.93 21.33 1.54
N ALA A 352 10.19 21.76 0.52
CA ALA A 352 8.93 22.48 0.62
C ALA A 352 7.95 22.02 -0.47
N VAL A 353 6.69 22.47 -0.35
CA VAL A 353 5.68 22.32 -1.39
C VAL A 353 5.19 23.69 -1.82
N GLY A 354 5.32 24.00 -3.10
CA GLY A 354 4.73 25.16 -3.76
C GLY A 354 3.39 24.79 -4.38
N VAL A 355 2.45 25.73 -4.41
CA VAL A 355 1.11 25.49 -4.97
C VAL A 355 0.75 26.54 -6.01
N PHE A 356 0.37 26.07 -7.20
CA PHE A 356 -0.37 26.82 -8.21
C PHE A 356 -1.79 26.27 -8.34
N ASN A 357 -2.72 27.04 -8.91
CA ASN A 357 -3.90 26.44 -9.54
C ASN A 357 -3.62 26.07 -11.00
N THR A 358 -4.53 25.33 -11.65
CA THR A 358 -4.39 24.93 -13.06
C THR A 358 -4.45 26.11 -14.05
N SER A 359 -4.87 27.30 -13.60
CA SER A 359 -4.74 28.56 -14.35
C SER A 359 -3.37 29.24 -14.15
N MET A 360 -2.39 28.52 -13.59
CA MET A 360 -1.03 28.99 -13.33
C MET A 360 -0.95 30.18 -12.38
N GLN A 361 -1.98 30.40 -11.57
CA GLN A 361 -1.95 31.43 -10.53
C GLN A 361 -1.28 30.87 -9.28
N TYR A 362 -0.31 31.64 -8.78
CA TYR A 362 0.36 31.36 -7.52
C TYR A 362 -0.65 31.36 -6.36
N ILE A 363 -0.61 30.32 -5.53
CA ILE A 363 -1.42 30.20 -4.31
C ILE A 363 -0.58 30.46 -3.07
N GLY A 364 0.46 29.67 -2.83
CA GLY A 364 1.26 29.75 -1.61
C GLY A 364 2.37 28.70 -1.57
N TYR A 365 3.12 28.63 -0.47
CA TYR A 365 4.05 27.53 -0.19
C TYR A 365 4.17 27.30 1.31
N ALA A 366 4.68 26.14 1.69
CA ALA A 366 5.16 25.87 3.04
C ALA A 366 6.28 24.83 3.02
N SER A 367 7.21 24.93 3.97
CA SER A 367 8.26 23.93 4.19
C SER A 367 7.68 22.63 4.71
N LEU A 368 8.28 21.50 4.32
CA LEU A 368 7.96 20.19 4.86
C LEU A 368 8.52 20.09 6.29
N PRO A 369 7.66 19.95 7.32
CA PRO A 369 8.14 19.75 8.67
C PRO A 369 8.84 18.41 8.80
N GLN A 370 9.94 18.35 9.57
CA GLN A 370 10.73 17.12 9.77
C GLN A 370 11.36 16.56 8.48
N TRP A 371 11.70 17.44 7.54
CA TRP A 371 12.43 17.10 6.33
C TRP A 371 13.82 17.74 6.33
N GLU A 372 14.80 16.97 5.89
CA GLU A 372 16.20 17.40 5.72
C GLU A 372 16.64 17.12 4.29
N GLY A 373 17.37 18.07 3.69
CA GLY A 373 17.84 17.98 2.32
C GLY A 373 16.76 18.26 1.27
N GLY A 374 17.06 17.86 0.03
CA GLY A 374 16.20 18.05 -1.14
C GLY A 374 14.97 17.17 -1.12
N VAL A 375 13.96 17.55 -1.89
CA VAL A 375 12.72 16.77 -2.07
C VAL A 375 12.47 16.62 -3.57
N ALA A 376 12.66 15.40 -4.07
CA ALA A 376 12.56 15.13 -5.50
C ALA A 376 11.11 15.17 -6.01
N PHE A 377 10.14 14.75 -5.19
CA PHE A 377 8.74 14.70 -5.60
C PHE A 377 7.77 14.84 -4.43
N ILE A 378 6.51 15.13 -4.78
CA ILE A 378 5.36 15.01 -3.89
C ILE A 378 4.22 14.27 -4.62
N ALA A 379 3.62 13.27 -3.99
CA ALA A 379 2.55 12.46 -4.56
C ALA A 379 1.31 12.44 -3.65
N HIS A 380 0.11 12.52 -4.20
CA HIS A 380 -1.13 12.50 -3.40
C HIS A 380 -1.77 11.12 -3.39
N ASN A 381 -2.06 10.59 -2.20
CA ASN A 381 -2.83 9.36 -2.05
C ASN A 381 -4.32 9.69 -1.87
N PRO A 382 -5.19 9.38 -2.85
CA PRO A 382 -6.61 9.69 -2.74
C PRO A 382 -7.35 8.85 -1.69
N ARG A 383 -6.75 7.78 -1.16
CA ARG A 383 -7.39 6.94 -0.13
C ARG A 383 -7.43 7.58 1.25
N ASP A 384 -6.31 8.18 1.66
CA ASP A 384 -6.17 8.80 2.98
C ASP A 384 -6.10 10.35 2.90
N GLY A 385 -6.01 10.92 1.70
CA GLY A 385 -5.93 12.35 1.47
C GLY A 385 -4.58 12.97 1.86
N LEU A 386 -3.55 12.15 2.06
CA LEU A 386 -2.21 12.62 2.42
C LEU A 386 -1.33 12.76 1.18
N PHE A 387 -0.37 13.68 1.27
CA PHE A 387 0.70 13.88 0.31
C PHE A 387 1.98 13.21 0.82
N TYR A 388 2.71 12.57 -0.06
CA TYR A 388 3.81 11.70 0.27
C TYR A 388 5.08 12.11 -0.47
N ALA A 389 6.19 12.04 0.25
CA ALA A 389 7.53 12.19 -0.31
C ALA A 389 8.42 11.05 0.21
N VAL A 390 9.38 10.63 -0.60
CA VAL A 390 10.35 9.59 -0.25
C VAL A 390 11.73 10.20 -0.14
N THR A 391 12.49 9.76 0.86
CA THR A 391 13.90 10.10 1.03
C THR A 391 14.73 8.87 1.30
N ASN A 392 15.95 8.86 0.77
CA ASN A 392 16.96 7.86 1.06
C ASN A 392 17.87 8.39 2.18
N HIS A 393 17.82 7.74 3.34
CA HIS A 393 18.80 7.96 4.40
C HIS A 393 19.91 6.90 4.30
N PRO A 394 21.10 7.15 4.88
CA PRO A 394 22.14 6.15 4.98
C PRO A 394 21.62 4.86 5.65
N GLY A 395 21.40 3.83 4.85
CA GLY A 395 21.01 2.49 5.30
C GLY A 395 19.51 2.22 5.36
N TYR A 396 18.65 3.19 5.05
CA TYR A 396 17.21 2.96 4.98
C TYR A 396 16.46 3.98 4.11
N THR A 397 15.37 3.56 3.47
CA THR A 397 14.47 4.44 2.70
C THR A 397 13.20 4.73 3.50
N VAL A 398 12.77 5.98 3.51
CA VAL A 398 11.62 6.46 4.30
C VAL A 398 10.59 7.14 3.40
N LEU A 399 9.33 6.82 3.64
CA LEU A 399 8.16 7.49 3.08
C LEU A 399 7.48 8.32 4.17
N ARG A 400 7.32 9.63 3.92
CA ARG A 400 6.68 10.55 4.86
C ARG A 400 5.38 11.06 4.27
N GLY A 401 4.31 11.00 5.05
CA GLY A 401 2.97 11.47 4.70
C GLY A 401 2.62 12.76 5.42
N TYR A 402 2.04 13.70 4.68
CA TYR A 402 1.72 15.06 5.08
C TYR A 402 0.27 15.40 4.76
N GLN A 403 -0.38 16.11 5.66
CA GLN A 403 -1.62 16.80 5.35
C GLN A 403 -1.28 18.20 4.85
N ILE A 404 -1.71 18.52 3.62
CA ILE A 404 -1.59 19.86 3.04
C ILE A 404 -2.97 20.51 3.02
N THR A 405 -3.08 21.70 3.58
CA THR A 405 -4.33 22.47 3.62
C THR A 405 -4.13 23.83 2.98
N LEU A 406 -5.17 24.29 2.27
CA LEU A 406 -5.22 25.58 1.60
C LEU A 406 -6.27 26.46 2.28
N SER A 407 -5.91 27.69 2.61
CA SER A 407 -6.83 28.72 3.11
C SER A 407 -6.50 30.05 2.43
N GLY A 408 -7.25 30.40 1.39
CA GLY A 408 -6.91 31.51 0.49
C GLY A 408 -5.54 31.28 -0.16
N THR A 409 -4.59 32.19 0.09
CA THR A 409 -3.19 32.11 -0.38
C THR A 409 -2.24 31.50 0.67
N THR A 410 -2.78 30.93 1.75
CA THR A 410 -1.97 30.28 2.77
C THR A 410 -1.95 28.77 2.57
N VAL A 411 -0.76 28.20 2.48
CA VAL A 411 -0.50 26.76 2.48
C VAL A 411 -0.02 26.36 3.86
N SER A 412 -0.60 25.32 4.44
CA SER A 412 -0.16 24.76 5.72
C SER A 412 0.08 23.27 5.57
N ILE A 413 1.24 22.81 6.05
CA ILE A 413 1.67 21.41 5.95
C ILE A 413 1.88 20.85 7.35
N THR A 414 1.25 19.72 7.64
CA THR A 414 1.40 18.99 8.90
C THR A 414 1.89 17.58 8.61
N HIS A 415 3.02 17.18 9.20
CA HIS A 415 3.46 15.78 9.13
C HIS A 415 2.47 14.87 9.89
N LYS A 416 2.08 13.76 9.27
CA LYS A 416 1.12 12.81 9.83
C LYS A 416 1.69 11.42 10.07
N ARG A 417 2.64 10.98 9.23
CA ARG A 417 3.13 9.61 9.27
C ARG A 417 4.51 9.45 8.67
N THR A 418 5.25 8.49 9.19
CA THR A 418 6.53 8.02 8.64
C THR A 418 6.47 6.51 8.51
N LEU A 419 6.88 5.99 7.36
CA LEU A 419 7.04 4.56 7.10
C LEU A 419 8.45 4.28 6.60
N SER A 420 9.02 3.15 7.00
CA SER A 420 10.23 2.61 6.37
C SER A 420 9.84 1.68 5.25
N PHE A 421 10.63 1.66 4.18
CA PHE A 421 10.46 0.65 3.14
C PHE A 421 10.88 -0.74 3.64
N SER A 422 10.17 -1.79 3.20
CA SER A 422 10.52 -3.18 3.54
C SER A 422 11.84 -3.63 2.93
N SER A 423 12.23 -3.02 1.80
CA SER A 423 13.55 -3.14 1.20
C SER A 423 14.01 -1.77 0.74
N ASN A 424 15.28 -1.46 0.97
CA ASN A 424 15.82 -0.14 0.64
C ASN A 424 15.96 0.03 -0.86
N ILE A 425 15.70 1.25 -1.33
CA ILE A 425 16.24 1.69 -2.61
C ILE A 425 17.78 1.73 -2.45
N PRO A 426 18.56 1.12 -3.37
CA PRO A 426 20.01 0.98 -3.22
C PRO A 426 20.72 2.31 -2.96
N GLN A 427 21.74 2.29 -2.09
CA GLN A 427 22.58 3.47 -1.87
C GLN A 427 23.29 3.89 -3.17
N GLY A 428 23.49 5.20 -3.35
CA GLY A 428 24.11 5.76 -4.57
C GLY A 428 23.15 5.86 -5.77
N THR A 429 21.86 5.62 -5.55
CA THR A 429 20.80 5.94 -6.52
C THR A 429 20.08 7.21 -6.11
N TRP A 430 19.43 7.84 -7.08
CA TRP A 430 18.69 9.08 -6.91
C TRP A 430 17.20 8.82 -7.10
N ILE A 431 16.39 9.16 -6.11
CA ILE A 431 14.94 9.21 -6.28
C ILE A 431 14.65 10.47 -7.07
N GLN A 432 13.95 10.32 -8.20
CA GLN A 432 13.72 11.43 -9.13
C GLN A 432 12.24 11.78 -9.30
N GLY A 433 11.33 10.89 -8.90
CA GLY A 433 9.90 11.09 -9.14
C GLY A 433 9.04 10.10 -8.41
N GLY A 434 7.74 10.39 -8.33
CA GLY A 434 6.80 9.41 -7.85
C GLY A 434 5.35 9.84 -7.88
N LYS A 435 4.46 8.86 -8.02
CA LYS A 435 3.01 9.04 -8.05
C LYS A 435 2.30 7.91 -7.35
N ILE A 436 1.14 8.26 -6.77
CA ILE A 436 0.28 7.31 -6.09
C ILE A 436 -0.98 7.14 -6.92
N SER A 437 -1.29 5.88 -7.19
CA SER A 437 -2.44 5.47 -7.97
C SER A 437 -3.74 5.67 -7.15
N ALA A 438 -4.92 5.63 -7.80
CA ALA A 438 -6.21 5.71 -7.10
C ALA A 438 -6.38 4.63 -6.02
N ARG A 439 -5.70 3.50 -6.21
CA ARG A 439 -5.67 2.37 -5.27
C ARG A 439 -4.59 2.48 -4.19
N GLY A 440 -3.83 3.57 -4.11
CA GLY A 440 -2.81 3.74 -3.07
C GLY A 440 -1.51 2.99 -3.37
N ASN A 441 -1.22 2.71 -4.64
CA ASN A 441 0.05 2.10 -5.04
C ASN A 441 1.02 3.22 -5.44
N LEU A 442 2.16 3.31 -4.76
CA LEU A 442 3.21 4.27 -5.07
C LEU A 442 4.17 3.69 -6.10
N TYR A 443 4.39 4.44 -7.16
CA TYR A 443 5.42 4.19 -8.15
C TYR A 443 6.51 5.25 -7.94
N VAL A 444 7.76 4.82 -7.79
CA VAL A 444 8.92 5.72 -7.57
C VAL A 444 9.91 5.52 -8.70
N SER A 445 10.21 6.58 -9.46
CA SER A 445 11.31 6.54 -10.43
C SER A 445 12.63 6.77 -9.71
N VAL A 446 13.58 5.90 -10.00
CA VAL A 446 14.92 5.89 -9.42
C VAL A 446 15.94 5.89 -10.55
N GLY A 447 16.76 6.94 -10.60
CA GLY A 447 17.93 7.02 -11.47
C GLY A 447 19.15 6.42 -10.78
N GLY A 448 20.06 5.85 -11.56
CA GLY A 448 21.27 5.22 -11.04
C GLY A 448 22.00 4.39 -12.08
N GLY A 449 23.33 4.33 -11.99
CA GLY A 449 24.13 3.50 -12.89
C GLY A 449 23.87 2.00 -12.69
N GLY A 450 23.83 1.24 -13.79
CA GLY A 450 23.71 -0.23 -13.75
C GLY A 450 22.27 -0.72 -13.71
N GLN A 451 22.00 -1.80 -12.96
CA GLN A 451 20.68 -2.46 -12.88
C GLN A 451 19.79 -1.93 -11.74
N THR A 452 20.11 -0.78 -11.15
CA THR A 452 19.38 -0.19 -10.02
C THR A 452 18.42 0.94 -10.43
N SER A 453 18.45 1.32 -11.70
CA SER A 453 17.56 2.30 -12.31
C SER A 453 16.24 1.70 -12.79
N GLY A 454 15.14 2.33 -12.40
CA GLY A 454 13.84 1.92 -12.86
C GLY A 454 12.70 2.45 -12.01
N ILE A 455 11.65 1.65 -11.92
CA ILE A 455 10.41 2.01 -11.21
C ILE A 455 10.18 1.03 -10.08
N TYR A 456 10.22 1.53 -8.85
CA TYR A 456 9.88 0.77 -7.64
C TYR A 456 8.38 0.85 -7.38
N MET A 457 7.78 -0.28 -7.04
CA MET A 457 6.35 -0.44 -6.77
C MET A 457 6.14 -0.68 -5.28
N VAL A 458 5.59 0.31 -4.59
CA VAL A 458 5.52 0.37 -3.13
C VAL A 458 4.09 0.55 -2.66
N ASP A 459 3.76 -0.16 -1.60
CA ASP A 459 2.51 -0.01 -0.89
C ASP A 459 2.57 1.15 0.11
N VAL A 460 1.78 2.20 -0.09
CA VAL A 460 1.81 3.39 0.78
C VAL A 460 1.23 3.17 2.16
N VAL A 461 0.46 2.10 2.37
CA VAL A 461 -0.13 1.82 3.68
C VAL A 461 0.95 1.37 4.65
N ASN A 462 1.94 0.62 4.18
CA ASN A 462 2.89 -0.06 5.05
C ASN A 462 4.36 0.04 4.61
N GLY A 463 4.67 0.69 3.48
CA GLY A 463 6.03 0.81 2.95
C GLY A 463 6.56 -0.47 2.29
N TYR A 464 5.71 -1.48 2.07
CA TYR A 464 6.15 -2.73 1.46
C TYR A 464 6.50 -2.52 -0.02
N VAL A 465 7.75 -2.78 -0.38
CA VAL A 465 8.23 -2.78 -1.77
C VAL A 465 7.86 -4.12 -2.38
N GLN A 466 6.85 -4.12 -3.24
CA GLN A 466 6.34 -5.34 -3.87
C GLN A 466 7.14 -5.75 -5.09
N GLY A 467 7.68 -4.77 -5.81
CA GLY A 467 8.31 -5.02 -7.09
C GLY A 467 9.21 -3.90 -7.57
N TYR A 468 9.96 -4.23 -8.61
CA TYR A 468 10.87 -3.34 -9.30
C TYR A 468 10.85 -3.66 -10.78
N TYR A 469 10.71 -2.64 -11.62
CA TYR A 469 10.84 -2.76 -13.06
C TYR A 469 12.10 -2.04 -13.51
N TYR A 470 13.08 -2.79 -14.01
CA TYR A 470 14.30 -2.23 -14.56
C TYR A 470 13.99 -1.39 -15.80
N VAL A 471 14.50 -0.16 -15.82
CA VAL A 471 14.51 0.68 -17.02
C VAL A 471 15.97 0.94 -17.36
N PRO A 472 16.42 0.61 -18.59
CA PRO A 472 17.77 0.93 -19.03
C PRO A 472 18.10 2.41 -18.79
N TYR A 473 19.29 2.64 -18.24
CA TYR A 473 19.81 3.95 -17.88
C TYR A 473 21.19 4.10 -18.50
N GLY A 474 21.29 4.91 -19.54
CA GLY A 474 22.53 5.29 -20.21
C GLY A 474 23.43 6.15 -19.32
N SER A 475 24.68 6.33 -19.73
CA SER A 475 25.65 7.15 -18.97
C SER A 475 25.29 8.63 -18.92
N THR A 476 24.43 9.09 -19.81
CA THR A 476 23.96 10.47 -19.93
C THR A 476 22.46 10.60 -19.70
N ASP A 477 21.75 9.48 -19.48
CA ASP A 477 20.32 9.51 -19.21
C ASP A 477 20.08 10.02 -17.78
N GLU A 478 18.97 10.71 -17.59
CA GLU A 478 18.41 11.05 -16.29
C GLU A 478 16.90 10.81 -16.28
N PHE A 479 16.37 10.34 -15.15
CA PHE A 479 14.93 10.23 -14.94
C PHE A 479 14.47 11.47 -14.20
N GLU A 480 13.32 12.01 -14.55
CA GLU A 480 12.91 13.34 -14.09
C GLU A 480 11.40 13.40 -13.84
N GLY A 481 10.91 12.57 -12.92
CA GLY A 481 9.49 12.44 -12.64
C GLY A 481 8.79 11.29 -13.38
N LEU A 482 7.59 10.96 -12.92
CA LEU A 482 6.67 10.06 -13.62
C LEU A 482 5.23 10.49 -13.40
N ASP A 483 4.33 10.02 -14.25
CA ASP A 483 2.90 10.22 -14.12
C ASP A 483 2.08 8.95 -14.36
N LEU A 484 0.85 8.92 -13.85
CA LEU A 484 -0.08 7.79 -14.02
C LEU A 484 -1.32 8.24 -14.80
N TRP A 485 -1.49 7.72 -16.02
CA TRP A 485 -2.66 8.01 -16.84
C TRP A 485 -2.93 6.85 -17.78
N ASP A 486 -4.18 6.39 -17.87
CA ASP A 486 -4.51 5.27 -18.77
C ASP A 486 -4.70 5.77 -20.21
N LEU A 487 -3.61 5.85 -20.97
CA LEU A 487 -3.63 6.18 -22.39
C LEU A 487 -4.20 5.07 -23.27
N ASP A 488 -4.33 3.83 -22.77
CA ASP A 488 -5.10 2.82 -23.49
C ASP A 488 -6.59 3.21 -23.52
N ALA A 489 -7.11 3.82 -22.45
CA ALA A 489 -8.45 4.39 -22.40
C ALA A 489 -8.56 5.79 -23.05
N ASP A 490 -7.49 6.59 -23.00
CA ASP A 490 -7.42 7.93 -23.57
C ASP A 490 -6.45 8.05 -24.74
N GLN A 491 -6.97 7.87 -25.96
CA GLN A 491 -6.18 7.82 -27.20
C GLN A 491 -5.79 9.20 -27.77
N ARG A 492 -5.99 10.31 -27.03
CA ARG A 492 -5.75 11.67 -27.57
C ARG A 492 -4.29 11.96 -27.93
N MET A 493 -3.34 11.23 -27.36
CA MET A 493 -1.90 11.46 -27.58
C MET A 493 -1.30 10.59 -28.69
N GLY A 494 -1.98 9.54 -29.14
CA GLY A 494 -1.36 8.52 -30.00
C GLY A 494 -0.32 7.64 -29.31
N ALA A 495 -0.20 7.75 -27.97
CA ALA A 495 0.58 6.87 -27.11
C ALA A 495 -0.36 5.93 -26.31
N ARG A 496 0.22 4.97 -25.59
CA ARG A 496 -0.49 3.89 -24.89
C ARG A 496 0.16 3.57 -23.55
N GLY A 497 -0.48 2.74 -22.74
CA GLY A 497 0.04 2.34 -21.43
C GLY A 497 -0.48 3.24 -20.30
N GLN A 498 -0.01 2.99 -19.09
CA GLN A 498 -0.58 3.53 -17.86
C GLN A 498 0.39 4.33 -16.99
N ILE A 499 1.69 4.07 -17.14
CA ILE A 499 2.76 4.78 -16.43
C ILE A 499 3.61 5.50 -17.46
N HIS A 500 3.93 6.76 -17.19
CA HIS A 500 4.64 7.63 -18.11
C HIS A 500 5.83 8.25 -17.39
N MET A 501 7.04 7.83 -17.74
CA MET A 501 8.26 8.27 -17.06
C MET A 501 9.03 9.23 -17.95
N GLN A 502 9.31 10.41 -17.40
CA GLN A 502 10.09 11.41 -18.07
C GLN A 502 11.58 11.04 -17.99
N LYS A 503 12.23 11.05 -19.15
CA LYS A 503 13.67 10.81 -19.31
C LYS A 503 14.27 11.98 -20.07
N ILE A 504 15.45 12.42 -19.66
CA ILE A 504 16.26 13.36 -20.42
C ILE A 504 17.63 12.75 -20.69
N ASN A 505 18.29 13.22 -21.73
CA ASN A 505 19.71 12.98 -21.98
C ASN A 505 20.43 14.28 -21.66
N ILE A 506 21.30 14.26 -20.66
CA ILE A 506 22.10 15.42 -20.28
C ILE A 506 23.16 15.62 -21.36
N ASP A 507 22.95 16.61 -22.20
CA ASP A 507 23.93 16.99 -23.20
C ASP A 507 24.99 17.93 -22.62
N LEU A 508 26.09 18.10 -23.35
CA LEU A 508 27.17 19.01 -22.95
C LEU A 508 26.64 20.45 -22.81
N PRO A 509 27.27 21.29 -21.97
CA PRO A 509 26.84 22.67 -21.77
C PRO A 509 26.65 23.44 -23.09
N GLY A 510 25.44 23.93 -23.34
CA GLY A 510 25.08 24.73 -24.53
C GLY A 510 24.28 23.99 -25.61
N PHE A 511 23.91 22.74 -25.37
CA PHE A 511 22.94 21.99 -26.18
C PHE A 511 21.62 21.84 -25.41
N ASP A 512 20.51 21.77 -26.13
CA ASP A 512 19.21 21.53 -25.51
C ASP A 512 19.14 20.04 -25.14
N ASP A 513 18.76 19.71 -23.90
CA ASP A 513 18.61 18.29 -23.52
C ASP A 513 17.49 17.66 -24.38
N ASP A 514 17.71 16.43 -24.83
CA ASP A 514 16.69 15.67 -25.51
C ASP A 514 15.72 15.06 -24.49
N TYR A 515 14.42 15.22 -24.74
CA TYR A 515 13.35 14.71 -23.89
C TYR A 515 12.68 13.47 -24.50
N TRP A 516 12.48 12.46 -23.65
CA TRP A 516 11.64 11.30 -23.94
C TRP A 516 10.61 11.11 -22.84
N LEU A 517 9.42 10.69 -23.23
CA LEU A 517 8.42 10.18 -22.29
C LEU A 517 8.21 8.70 -22.54
N GLY A 518 8.79 7.86 -21.69
CA GLY A 518 8.64 6.41 -21.78
C GLY A 518 7.27 5.98 -21.29
N HIS A 519 6.60 5.10 -22.05
CA HIS A 519 5.29 4.59 -21.69
C HIS A 519 5.31 3.11 -21.36
N TYR A 520 4.74 2.77 -20.21
CA TYR A 520 4.78 1.42 -19.67
C TYR A 520 3.36 0.88 -19.47
N ARG A 521 3.19 -0.40 -19.82
CA ARG A 521 1.96 -1.14 -19.60
C ARG A 521 2.01 -1.90 -18.30
N VAL A 522 0.90 -1.89 -17.57
CA VAL A 522 0.69 -2.77 -16.42
C VAL A 522 -0.19 -3.97 -16.76
N ASP A 523 -0.09 -5.05 -15.98
CA ASP A 523 -0.90 -6.28 -16.16
C ASP A 523 -2.40 -6.10 -15.85
N ASP A 524 -2.76 -5.27 -14.87
CA ASP A 524 -4.15 -4.93 -14.54
C ASP A 524 -4.36 -3.41 -14.34
N PRO A 525 -4.63 -2.66 -15.42
CA PRO A 525 -4.89 -1.21 -15.37
C PRO A 525 -6.04 -0.81 -14.45
N SER A 526 -7.03 -1.70 -14.22
CA SER A 526 -8.19 -1.40 -13.37
C SER A 526 -7.86 -1.26 -11.89
N ARG A 527 -6.61 -1.58 -11.52
CA ARG A 527 -6.07 -1.55 -10.15
C ARG A 527 -5.04 -0.44 -9.94
N LEU A 528 -4.89 0.46 -10.90
CA LEU A 528 -4.26 1.75 -10.67
C LEU A 528 -5.22 2.65 -9.90
#